data_AF-A0A5U0MVM7-F1
#
_entry.id   AF-A0A5U0MVM7-F1
#
_cell.length_a   1.000
_cell.length_b   1.000
_cell.length_c   1.000
_cell.angle_alpha   90.00
_cell.angle_beta   90.00
_cell.angle_gamma   90.00
#
_symmetry.space_group_name_H-M   'P 1'
#
loop_
_entity.id
_entity.type
_entity.pdbx_description
1 polymer ?
#
loop_
_entity_poly.entity_id
_entity_poly.type
_entity_poly.pdbx_seq_one_letter_code
_entity_poly.pdbx_strand_id
1 'polypeptide(L)'
;MIFSKYIKTFICLLVIYTGLMFLTFLIPNFNLEKNINIAHQMYATDGPYPATIKGFPQTQIDNFTDLEIMAPRMLATDSAIHHAMDMDNYARYWHGYAVVLKPLLSFFEMKDIRLIYNTVVIFLLCYTSYSIATSVNKTSSIAFILSMAAMHVEIFGLSLQIS
;
A
#
# COMPACT_ATOMS: atom_id res chain seq x y z
N MET A 1 -20.24 3.07 -31.11
CA MET A 1 -20.95 3.05 -29.81
C MET A 1 -20.10 2.54 -28.64
N ILE A 2 -19.30 1.48 -28.81
CA ILE A 2 -18.42 0.93 -27.77
C ILE A 2 -17.24 1.85 -27.43
N PHE A 3 -16.56 2.42 -28.43
CA PHE A 3 -15.43 3.34 -28.23
C PHE A 3 -15.76 4.58 -27.37
N SER A 4 -16.93 5.18 -27.59
CA SER A 4 -17.41 6.30 -26.77
C SER A 4 -17.66 5.91 -25.31
N LYS A 5 -18.06 4.65 -25.03
CA LYS A 5 -18.22 4.16 -23.66
C LYS A 5 -16.87 4.11 -22.95
N TYR A 6 -15.84 3.54 -23.59
CA TYR A 6 -14.50 3.48 -23.00
C TYR A 6 -13.91 4.86 -22.74
N ILE A 7 -14.06 5.81 -23.68
CA ILE A 7 -13.61 7.19 -23.47
C ILE A 7 -14.32 7.81 -22.26
N LYS A 8 -15.65 7.68 -22.17
CA LYS A 8 -16.42 8.22 -21.03
C LYS A 8 -15.99 7.57 -19.71
N THR A 9 -15.80 6.25 -19.69
CA THR A 9 -15.32 5.54 -18.50
C THR A 9 -13.93 6.01 -18.10
N PHE A 10 -13.01 6.14 -19.06
CA PHE A 10 -11.65 6.61 -18.79
C PHE A 10 -11.64 8.04 -18.23
N ILE A 11 -12.38 8.97 -18.83
CA ILE A 11 -12.50 10.35 -18.32
C ILE A 11 -13.11 10.34 -16.92
N CYS A 12 -14.15 9.53 -16.68
CA CYS A 12 -14.77 9.40 -15.37
C CYS A 12 -13.76 8.92 -14.32
N LEU A 13 -12.99 7.87 -14.60
CA LEU A 13 -11.95 7.36 -13.70
C LEU A 13 -10.86 8.40 -13.43
N LEU A 14 -10.46 9.16 -14.44
CA LEU A 14 -9.47 10.23 -14.28
C LEU A 14 -9.99 11.33 -13.34
N VAL A 15 -11.23 11.78 -13.53
CA VAL A 15 -11.87 12.78 -12.66
C VAL A 15 -12.04 12.26 -11.23
N ILE A 16 -12.42 10.99 -11.07
CA ILE A 16 -12.53 10.36 -9.75
C ILE A 16 -11.15 10.30 -9.08
N TYR A 17 -10.11 9.86 -9.79
CA TYR A 17 -8.76 9.77 -9.26
C TYR A 17 -8.22 11.13 -8.81
N THR A 18 -8.31 12.16 -9.67
CA THR A 18 -7.81 13.49 -9.33
C THR A 18 -8.62 14.12 -8.20
N GLY A 19 -9.94 13.92 -8.19
CA GLY A 19 -10.81 14.34 -7.10
C GLY A 19 -10.46 13.67 -5.78
N LEU A 20 -10.22 12.35 -5.77
CA LEU A 20 -9.79 11.61 -4.59
C LEU A 20 -8.44 12.12 -4.07
N MET A 21 -7.45 12.27 -4.94
CA MET A 21 -6.13 12.81 -4.55
C MET A 21 -6.27 14.19 -3.88
N PHE A 22 -7.05 15.09 -4.47
CA PHE A 22 -7.28 16.41 -3.89
C PHE A 22 -7.99 16.33 -2.53
N LEU A 23 -9.07 15.54 -2.42
CA LEU A 23 -9.80 15.34 -1.17
C LEU A 23 -8.92 14.74 -0.07
N THR A 24 -8.05 13.80 -0.41
CA THR A 24 -7.07 13.21 0.51
C THR A 24 -6.19 14.27 1.14
N PHE A 25 -5.64 15.19 0.35
CA PHE A 25 -4.75 16.22 0.88
C PHE A 25 -5.47 17.38 1.58
N LEU A 26 -6.80 17.50 1.43
CA LEU A 26 -7.64 18.36 2.27
C LEU A 26 -7.90 17.79 3.67
N ILE A 27 -7.65 16.50 3.91
CA ILE A 27 -7.76 15.91 5.26
C ILE A 27 -6.77 16.64 6.18
N PRO A 28 -7.23 17.21 7.32
CA PRO A 28 -6.34 17.86 8.28
C PRO A 28 -5.26 16.90 8.78
N ASN A 29 -4.10 17.42 9.15
CA ASN A 29 -2.97 16.62 9.61
C ASN A 29 -3.15 16.08 11.04
N PHE A 30 -4.26 15.40 11.31
CA PHE A 30 -4.57 14.80 12.60
C PHE A 30 -3.63 13.63 12.88
N ASN A 31 -2.84 13.71 13.96
CA ASN A 31 -1.83 12.72 14.38
C ASN A 31 -0.74 12.36 13.36
N LEU A 32 -0.72 12.96 12.16
CA LEU A 32 0.23 12.60 11.11
C LEU A 32 1.67 12.82 11.56
N GLU A 33 2.01 13.97 12.16
CA GLU A 33 3.38 14.24 12.64
C GLU A 33 3.83 13.19 13.66
N LYS A 34 2.96 12.83 14.61
CA LYS A 34 3.24 11.77 15.59
C LYS A 34 3.51 10.44 14.90
N ASN A 35 2.62 10.03 14.00
CA ASN A 35 2.69 8.70 13.38
C ASN A 35 3.85 8.61 12.36
N ILE A 36 4.20 9.70 11.70
CA ILE A 36 5.40 9.84 10.85
C ILE A 36 6.66 9.74 11.71
N ASN A 37 6.71 10.42 12.86
CA ASN A 37 7.85 10.29 13.78
C ASN A 37 8.04 8.86 14.29
N ILE A 38 6.94 8.13 14.56
CA ILE A 38 7.00 6.71 14.90
C ILE A 38 7.51 5.88 13.72
N ALA A 39 7.08 6.17 12.49
CA ALA A 39 7.62 5.53 11.28
C ALA A 39 9.13 5.75 11.13
N HIS A 40 9.63 6.97 11.36
CA HIS A 40 11.07 7.26 11.37
C HIS A 40 11.82 6.49 12.46
N GLN A 41 11.25 6.32 13.65
CA GLN A 41 11.84 5.50 14.72
C GLN A 41 11.89 4.01 14.35
N MET A 42 10.85 3.50 13.67
CA MET A 42 10.86 2.15 13.11
C MET A 42 11.99 2.00 12.09
N TYR A 43 12.16 2.97 11.18
CA TYR A 43 13.25 2.96 10.20
C TYR A 43 14.63 2.96 10.86
N ALA A 44 14.84 3.78 11.89
CA ALA A 44 16.09 3.83 12.64
C ALA A 44 16.42 2.53 13.39
N THR A 45 15.39 1.78 13.79
CA THR A 45 15.53 0.51 14.53
C THR A 45 15.75 -0.67 13.59
N ASP A 46 14.95 -0.77 12.53
CA ASP A 46 14.90 -1.94 11.65
C ASP A 46 15.82 -1.80 10.43
N GLY A 47 16.22 -0.57 10.10
CA GLY A 47 16.98 -0.25 8.90
C GLY A 47 16.11 -0.18 7.63
N PRO A 48 16.74 0.12 6.47
CA PRO A 48 16.02 0.37 5.22
C PRO A 48 15.43 -0.87 4.57
N TYR A 49 16.08 -2.02 4.74
CA TYR A 49 15.79 -3.23 4.00
C TYR A 49 15.93 -4.49 4.88
N PRO A 50 15.18 -4.59 6.00
CA PRO A 50 15.28 -5.76 6.87
C PRO A 50 14.63 -6.97 6.21
N ALA A 51 15.25 -8.15 6.36
CA ALA A 51 14.64 -9.43 6.05
C ALA A 51 13.83 -9.92 7.25
N THR A 52 12.56 -10.27 7.04
CA THR A 52 11.69 -10.78 8.11
C THR A 52 12.13 -12.16 8.60
N ILE A 53 12.78 -12.94 7.73
CA ILE A 53 13.45 -14.19 8.10
C ILE A 53 14.97 -14.01 7.92
N LYS A 54 15.70 -14.13 9.03
CA LYS A 54 17.17 -13.95 9.03
C LYS A 54 17.83 -14.95 8.08
N GLY A 55 18.64 -14.42 7.15
CA GLY A 55 19.36 -15.22 6.16
C GLY A 55 18.59 -15.53 4.88
N PHE A 56 17.37 -14.99 4.71
CA PHE A 56 16.54 -15.17 3.52
C PHE A 56 16.24 -13.82 2.87
N PRO A 57 17.08 -13.36 1.93
CA PRO A 57 16.93 -12.05 1.28
C PRO A 57 15.60 -11.85 0.57
N GLN A 58 14.96 -12.93 0.08
CA GLN A 58 13.64 -12.83 -0.55
C GLN A 58 12.51 -12.43 0.41
N THR A 59 12.79 -12.36 1.72
CA THR A 59 11.85 -11.92 2.75
C THR A 59 12.04 -10.46 3.19
N GLN A 60 12.81 -9.71 2.39
CA GLN A 60 13.12 -8.30 2.58
C GLN A 60 11.89 -7.41 2.38
N ILE A 61 11.73 -6.41 3.25
CA ILE A 61 10.71 -5.36 3.14
C ILE A 61 11.36 -4.01 2.81
N ASP A 62 10.59 -3.11 2.18
CA ASP A 62 11.06 -1.79 1.72
C ASP A 62 10.70 -0.69 2.74
N ASN A 63 11.39 -0.70 3.87
CA ASN A 63 11.23 0.34 4.89
C ASN A 63 11.68 1.71 4.40
N PHE A 64 12.66 1.78 3.49
CA PHE A 64 13.09 3.06 2.91
C PHE A 64 11.93 3.74 2.21
N THR A 65 11.24 3.04 1.32
CA THR A 65 10.13 3.66 0.62
C THR A 65 8.94 3.93 1.54
N ASP A 66 8.52 2.94 2.34
CA ASP A 66 7.33 3.09 3.18
C ASP A 66 7.47 4.21 4.23
N LEU A 67 8.63 4.25 4.90
CA LEU A 67 8.83 5.06 6.11
C LEU A 67 9.48 6.41 5.82
N GLU A 68 10.42 6.48 4.86
CA GLU A 68 11.16 7.72 4.57
C GLU A 68 10.62 8.47 3.34
N ILE A 69 9.97 7.77 2.41
CA ILE A 69 9.38 8.39 1.22
C ILE A 69 7.87 8.59 1.37
N MET A 70 7.10 7.52 1.58
CA MET A 70 5.63 7.58 1.53
C MET A 70 5.00 8.22 2.75
N ALA A 71 5.36 7.79 3.96
CA ALA A 71 4.74 8.30 5.18
C ALA A 71 4.89 9.83 5.35
N PRO A 72 6.09 10.44 5.18
CA PRO A 72 6.26 11.87 5.38
C PRO A 72 5.48 12.70 4.37
N ARG A 73 5.20 12.16 3.18
CA ARG A 73 4.48 12.83 2.09
C ARG A 73 3.00 13.00 2.38
N MET A 74 2.48 12.31 3.40
CA MET A 74 1.09 12.49 3.82
C MET A 74 0.88 13.81 4.57
N LEU A 75 1.95 14.40 5.11
CA LEU A 75 1.90 15.67 5.83
C LEU A 75 1.76 16.84 4.85
N ALA A 76 0.54 17.37 4.71
CA ALA A 76 0.29 18.52 3.83
C ALA A 76 0.70 19.81 4.55
N THR A 77 1.84 20.39 4.18
CA THR A 77 2.37 21.63 4.77
C THR A 77 2.02 22.89 3.96
N ASP A 78 1.64 22.72 2.70
CA ASP A 78 1.30 23.81 1.78
C ASP A 78 -0.01 23.51 1.01
N SER A 79 -0.07 23.79 -0.30
CA SER A 79 -1.27 23.59 -1.09
C SER A 79 -1.65 22.12 -1.22
N ALA A 80 -2.90 21.77 -0.93
CA ALA A 80 -3.41 20.41 -1.16
C ALA A 80 -3.26 19.96 -2.62
N ILE A 81 -3.31 20.89 -3.59
CA ILE A 81 -3.07 20.58 -5.01
C ILE A 81 -1.61 20.22 -5.24
N HIS A 82 -0.68 20.93 -4.59
CA HIS A 82 0.75 20.65 -4.71
C HIS A 82 1.05 19.25 -4.19
N HIS A 83 0.64 18.91 -2.97
CA HIS A 83 0.80 17.56 -2.41
C HIS A 83 0.07 16.47 -3.22
N ALA A 84 -1.07 16.79 -3.85
CA ALA A 84 -1.79 15.83 -4.68
C ALA A 84 -1.06 15.48 -5.99
N MET A 85 -0.27 16.42 -6.52
CA MET A 85 0.30 16.33 -7.87
C MET A 85 1.83 16.17 -7.89
N ASP A 86 2.51 16.44 -6.77
CA ASP A 86 3.96 16.37 -6.64
C ASP A 86 4.41 15.21 -5.75
N MET A 87 5.55 14.61 -6.13
CA MET A 87 6.19 13.48 -5.45
C MET A 87 7.58 13.85 -4.90
N ASP A 88 7.88 15.14 -4.74
CA ASP A 88 9.15 15.66 -4.21
C ASP A 88 10.37 15.04 -4.91
N ASN A 89 10.35 15.07 -6.25
CA ASN A 89 11.35 14.46 -7.14
C ASN A 89 11.54 12.93 -7.00
N TYR A 90 10.67 12.24 -6.26
CA TYR A 90 10.69 10.78 -6.13
C TYR A 90 9.64 10.12 -7.04
N ALA A 91 9.64 10.44 -8.33
CA ALA A 91 8.66 9.97 -9.31
C ALA A 91 8.77 8.47 -9.69
N ARG A 92 9.44 7.65 -8.86
CA ARG A 92 9.58 6.20 -9.06
C ARG A 92 8.25 5.47 -8.86
N TYR A 93 7.39 5.99 -7.98
CA TYR A 93 6.17 5.31 -7.56
C TYR A 93 4.92 6.12 -7.87
N TRP A 94 3.84 5.40 -8.17
CA TRP A 94 2.55 6.01 -8.40
C TRP A 94 1.99 6.60 -7.10
N HIS A 95 1.75 7.91 -7.05
CA HIS A 95 1.30 8.65 -5.85
C HIS A 95 -0.12 8.29 -5.35
N GLY A 96 -0.87 7.48 -6.09
CA GLY A 96 -2.23 7.09 -5.71
C GLY A 96 -2.34 6.34 -4.38
N TYR A 97 -1.23 5.81 -3.85
CA TYR A 97 -1.19 5.23 -2.50
C TYR A 97 -1.66 6.22 -1.43
N ALA A 98 -1.47 7.53 -1.66
CA ALA A 98 -1.86 8.58 -0.72
C ALA A 98 -3.35 8.52 -0.36
N VAL A 99 -4.20 8.14 -1.33
CA VAL A 99 -5.67 8.04 -1.14
C VAL A 99 -6.03 7.09 0.00
N VAL A 100 -5.23 6.05 0.19
CA VAL A 100 -5.43 5.05 1.25
C VAL A 100 -4.54 5.38 2.46
N LEU A 101 -3.29 5.75 2.22
CA LEU A 101 -2.30 5.90 3.28
C LEU A 101 -2.58 7.10 4.19
N LYS A 102 -2.89 8.30 3.66
CA LYS A 102 -3.10 9.49 4.50
C LYS A 102 -4.28 9.31 5.48
N PRO A 103 -5.47 8.84 5.06
CA PRO A 103 -6.55 8.55 6.00
C PRO A 103 -6.12 7.55 7.07
N LEU A 104 -5.50 6.42 6.69
CA LEU A 104 -5.09 5.40 7.66
C LEU A 104 -4.04 5.93 8.64
N LEU A 105 -3.01 6.62 8.14
CA LEU A 105 -1.93 7.19 8.94
C LEU A 105 -2.41 8.32 9.86
N SER A 106 -3.59 8.90 9.61
CA SER A 106 -4.22 9.86 10.53
C SER A 106 -4.80 9.19 11.79
N PHE A 107 -5.10 7.89 11.72
CA PHE A 107 -5.70 7.13 12.83
C PHE A 107 -4.80 6.04 13.40
N PHE A 108 -3.86 5.52 12.61
CA PHE A 108 -3.07 4.33 12.90
C PHE A 108 -1.57 4.57 12.72
N GLU A 109 -0.76 3.88 13.51
CA GLU A 109 0.69 3.85 13.31
C GLU A 109 1.04 2.92 12.13
N MET A 110 2.21 3.08 11.52
CA MET A 110 2.58 2.28 10.34
C MET A 110 2.53 0.76 10.58
N LYS A 111 2.89 0.31 11.78
CA LYS A 111 2.79 -1.11 12.18
C LYS A 111 1.34 -1.63 12.13
N ASP A 112 0.38 -0.80 12.51
CA ASP A 112 -1.04 -1.15 12.54
C ASP A 112 -1.61 -1.14 11.12
N ILE A 113 -1.16 -0.20 10.27
CA ILE A 113 -1.48 -0.16 8.85
C ILE A 113 -1.00 -1.44 8.15
N ARG A 114 0.25 -1.85 8.40
CA ARG A 114 0.81 -3.12 7.90
C ARG A 114 0.03 -4.32 8.40
N LEU A 115 -0.41 -4.34 9.66
CA LEU A 115 -1.25 -5.42 10.20
C LEU A 115 -2.61 -5.49 9.50
N ILE A 116 -3.27 -4.35 9.30
CA ILE A 116 -4.54 -4.27 8.56
C ILE A 116 -4.34 -4.76 7.13
N TYR A 117 -3.31 -4.28 6.44
CA TYR A 117 -3.00 -4.67 5.08
C TYR A 117 -2.73 -6.16 4.96
N ASN A 118 -1.91 -6.73 5.86
CA ASN A 118 -1.65 -8.16 5.90
C ASN A 118 -2.91 -8.99 6.14
N THR A 119 -3.81 -8.52 7.02
CA THR A 119 -5.09 -9.18 7.27
C THR A 119 -5.94 -9.22 6.00
N VAL A 120 -5.99 -8.12 5.24
CA VAL A 120 -6.70 -8.06 3.96
C VAL A 120 -6.07 -9.02 2.93
N VAL A 121 -4.74 -9.05 2.82
CA VAL A 121 -4.03 -9.97 1.91
C VAL A 121 -4.33 -11.43 2.25
N ILE A 122 -4.22 -11.82 3.52
CA ILE A 122 -4.50 -13.20 3.97
C ILE A 122 -5.98 -13.55 3.73
N PHE A 123 -6.91 -12.63 4.02
CA PHE A 123 -8.32 -12.84 3.75
C PHE A 123 -8.59 -13.07 2.25
N LEU A 124 -8.03 -12.23 1.38
CA LEU A 124 -8.16 -12.36 -0.08
C LEU A 124 -7.51 -13.65 -0.61
N LEU A 125 -6.39 -14.07 -0.03
CA LEU A 125 -5.72 -15.33 -0.35
C LEU A 125 -6.61 -16.53 0.00
N CYS A 126 -7.16 -16.55 1.20
CA CYS A 126 -8.11 -17.58 1.66
C CYS A 126 -9.37 -17.61 0.79
N TYR A 127 -9.94 -16.44 0.49
CA TYR A 127 -11.12 -16.32 -0.36
C TYR A 127 -10.85 -16.79 -1.80
N THR A 128 -9.69 -16.45 -2.35
CA THR A 128 -9.26 -16.89 -3.68
C THR A 128 -9.09 -18.40 -3.70
N SER A 129 -8.42 -18.98 -2.70
CA SER A 129 -8.26 -20.43 -2.59
C SER A 129 -9.60 -21.16 -2.47
N TYR A 130 -10.51 -20.65 -1.65
CA TYR A 130 -11.89 -21.16 -1.54
C TYR A 130 -12.63 -21.09 -2.88
N SER A 131 -12.51 -19.97 -3.60
CA SER A 131 -13.12 -19.77 -4.91
C SER A 131 -12.57 -20.75 -5.95
N ILE A 132 -11.26 -21.03 -5.94
CA ILE A 132 -10.63 -22.04 -6.81
C ILE A 132 -11.13 -23.45 -6.44
N ALA A 133 -11.21 -23.78 -5.15
CA ALA A 133 -11.64 -25.10 -4.70
C ALA A 133 -13.09 -25.42 -5.10
N THR A 134 -13.95 -24.40 -5.11
CA THR A 134 -15.38 -24.52 -5.43
C THR A 134 -15.67 -24.38 -6.93
N SER A 135 -14.91 -23.55 -7.65
CA SER A 135 -15.17 -23.26 -9.07
C SER A 135 -14.34 -24.10 -10.04
N VAL A 136 -13.19 -24.64 -9.60
CA VAL A 136 -12.25 -25.39 -10.44
C VAL A 136 -12.08 -26.82 -9.92
N ASN A 137 -11.29 -27.01 -8.85
CA ASN A 137 -11.17 -28.25 -8.08
C ASN A 137 -10.22 -28.04 -6.89
N LYS A 138 -10.23 -29.00 -5.94
CA LYS A 138 -9.39 -28.97 -4.73
C LYS A 138 -7.88 -29.03 -5.04
N THR A 139 -7.47 -29.80 -6.05
CA THR A 139 -6.05 -29.95 -6.41
C THR A 139 -5.45 -28.62 -6.86
N SER A 140 -6.15 -27.85 -7.70
CA SER A 140 -5.74 -26.52 -8.12
C SER A 140 -5.66 -25.54 -6.95
N SER A 141 -6.58 -25.63 -5.99
CA SER A 141 -6.54 -24.80 -4.77
C SER A 141 -5.33 -25.13 -3.88
N ILE A 142 -5.00 -26.42 -3.72
CA ILE A 142 -3.80 -26.84 -2.99
C ILE A 142 -2.53 -26.37 -3.70
N ALA A 143 -2.45 -26.55 -5.02
CA ALA A 143 -1.32 -26.08 -5.82
C ALA A 143 -1.13 -24.56 -5.70
N PHE A 144 -2.24 -23.80 -5.71
CA PHE A 144 -2.23 -22.36 -5.48
C PHE A 144 -1.67 -22.01 -4.09
N ILE A 145 -2.18 -22.60 -3.01
CA ILE A 145 -1.67 -22.32 -1.64
C ILE A 145 -0.17 -22.63 -1.55
N LEU A 146 0.27 -23.77 -2.07
CA LEU A 146 1.69 -24.15 -2.05
C LEU A 146 2.56 -23.17 -2.84
N SER A 147 2.08 -22.69 -3.99
CA SER A 147 2.79 -21.69 -4.78
C SER A 147 2.91 -20.35 -4.04
N MET A 148 1.85 -19.91 -3.35
CA MET A 148 1.85 -18.66 -2.60
C MET A 148 2.74 -18.74 -1.35
N ALA A 149 2.76 -19.88 -0.67
CA ALA A 149 3.69 -20.14 0.43
C ALA A 149 5.16 -20.16 -0.05
N ALA A 150 5.44 -20.75 -1.22
CA ALA A 150 6.78 -20.75 -1.80
C ALA A 150 7.26 -19.34 -2.20
N MET A 151 6.34 -18.43 -2.50
CA MET A 151 6.62 -17.02 -2.80
C MET A 151 6.72 -16.14 -1.55
N HIS A 152 6.61 -16.70 -0.34
CA HIS A 152 6.57 -15.95 0.91
C HIS A 152 5.45 -14.91 0.97
N VAL A 153 4.25 -15.23 0.47
CA VAL A 153 3.11 -14.28 0.44
C VAL A 153 2.77 -13.69 1.82
N GLU A 154 3.15 -14.36 2.92
CA GLU A 154 2.98 -13.87 4.28
C GLU A 154 3.69 -12.54 4.57
N ILE A 155 4.69 -12.15 3.77
CA ILE A 155 5.42 -10.88 3.94
C ILE A 155 4.74 -9.72 3.20
N PHE A 156 3.82 -9.99 2.26
CA PHE A 156 3.29 -8.96 1.34
C PHE A 156 2.57 -7.84 2.10
N GLY A 157 1.96 -8.14 3.24
CA GLY A 157 1.31 -7.15 4.08
C GLY A 157 2.24 -6.32 4.96
N LEU A 158 3.51 -6.72 5.09
CA LEU A 158 4.49 -6.09 5.97
C LEU A 158 5.23 -4.91 5.31
N SER A 159 4.94 -4.64 4.04
CA SER A 159 5.47 -3.51 3.30
C SER A 159 4.38 -3.01 2.35
N LEU A 160 4.15 -1.70 2.26
CA LEU A 160 3.18 -1.14 1.31
C LEU A 160 3.70 -1.30 -0.13
N GLN A 161 5.02 -1.34 -0.28
CA GLN A 161 5.70 -1.70 -1.51
C GLN A 161 6.66 -2.86 -1.33
N ILE A 162 6.70 -3.73 -2.34
CA ILE A 162 7.60 -4.88 -2.36
C ILE A 162 8.71 -4.55 -3.37
N SER A 163 9.95 -4.55 -2.90
CA SER A 163 11.17 -4.35 -3.71
C SER A 163 11.69 -5.66 -4.27
#